data_AF-A0A931RU41-F1
#
_entry.id   AF-A0A931RU41-F1
#
_cell.length_a   1.000
_cell.length_b   1.000
_cell.length_c   1.000
_cell.angle_alpha   90.00
_cell.angle_beta   90.00
_cell.angle_gamma   90.00
#
_symmetry.space_group_name_H-M   'P 1'
#
loop_
_entity.id
_entity.type
_entity.pdbx_description
1 polymer ?
#
loop_
_entity_poly.entity_id
_entity_poly.type
_entity_poly.pdbx_seq_one_letter_code
_entity_poly.pdbx_strand_id
1 'polypeptide(L)'
;MSTSVIAANARTANSTQNALERFERTIEREFFNHPVITNNAYTRWFRQGLADEAQVIDLIEQFSVFSNHFIVIQAKRMVNAATEEGERGARFILTNELGVGLDVTTGSTEGKTFATKNAHLNWLRQIGDMLGIERRRLGRWETGRPSTHRFLNGLDETYGSHDGMTGAGASFAIENWAAFGIGSEAEPDNFWKELITGLELFNERRRINNGLPPLPLAFFQYHFEIESGHGANVWHELEETFGEPGFDAGRFLEGGRKALDSIHTFWLGLEGQRKKPAGIEKT
;
A
#
# COMPACT_ATOMS: atom_id res chain seq x y z
N MET A 1 26.27 -23.90 33.51
CA MET A 1 24.81 -23.86 33.35
C MET A 1 24.30 -25.28 33.25
N SER A 2 23.24 -25.63 33.99
CA SER A 2 22.70 -27.00 34.07
C SER A 2 22.03 -27.44 32.76
N THR A 3 22.24 -28.70 32.37
CA THR A 3 21.61 -29.38 31.21
C THR A 3 20.07 -29.30 31.23
N SER A 4 19.43 -29.13 32.39
CA SER A 4 17.97 -28.97 32.47
C SER A 4 17.48 -27.58 32.03
N VAL A 5 18.28 -26.54 32.23
CA VAL A 5 17.94 -25.16 31.81
C VAL A 5 18.04 -25.05 30.29
N ILE A 6 19.05 -25.68 29.69
CA ILE A 6 19.23 -25.73 28.23
C ILE A 6 18.04 -26.47 27.57
N ALA A 7 17.61 -27.60 28.13
CA ALA A 7 16.49 -28.37 27.61
C ALA A 7 15.13 -27.67 27.77
N ALA A 8 14.91 -26.94 28.87
CA ALA A 8 13.70 -26.14 29.08
C ALA A 8 13.62 -24.97 28.08
N ASN A 9 14.72 -24.23 27.89
CA ASN A 9 14.80 -23.13 26.94
C ASN A 9 14.55 -23.61 25.50
N ALA A 10 15.12 -24.76 25.11
CA ALA A 10 14.90 -25.35 23.79
C ALA A 10 13.43 -25.76 23.56
N ARG A 11 12.74 -26.27 24.58
CA ARG A 11 11.31 -26.62 24.48
C ARG A 11 10.41 -25.40 24.37
N THR A 12 10.68 -24.34 25.14
CA THR A 12 9.92 -23.09 25.07
C THR A 12 10.11 -22.41 23.72
N ALA A 13 11.34 -22.31 23.22
CA ALA A 13 11.63 -21.75 21.89
C ALA A 13 10.90 -22.52 20.77
N ASN A 14 10.92 -23.86 20.83
CA ASN A 14 10.21 -24.70 19.87
C ASN A 14 8.67 -24.53 19.96
N SER A 15 8.12 -24.29 21.16
CA SER A 15 6.69 -24.03 21.34
C SER A 15 6.26 -22.68 20.76
N THR A 16 7.08 -21.63 20.93
CA THR A 16 6.83 -20.30 20.37
C THR A 16 6.90 -20.32 18.85
N GLN A 17 7.91 -20.98 18.27
CA GLN A 17 8.03 -21.15 16.81
C GLN A 17 6.78 -21.81 16.22
N ASN A 18 6.35 -22.93 16.82
CA ASN A 18 5.13 -23.62 16.39
C ASN A 18 3.86 -22.74 16.53
N ALA A 19 3.84 -21.79 17.46
CA ALA A 19 2.71 -20.87 17.64
C ALA A 19 2.71 -19.77 16.59
N LEU A 20 3.87 -19.18 16.30
CA LEU A 20 4.04 -18.21 15.22
C LEU A 20 3.62 -18.82 13.88
N GLU A 21 4.13 -19.99 13.52
CA GLU A 21 3.75 -20.68 12.28
C GLU A 21 2.23 -20.94 12.15
N ARG A 22 1.55 -21.23 13.28
CA ARG A 22 0.08 -21.36 13.29
C ARG A 22 -0.63 -20.03 13.04
N PHE A 23 -0.05 -18.95 13.56
CA PHE A 23 -0.57 -17.60 13.39
C PHE A 23 -0.33 -17.09 11.97
N GLU A 24 0.84 -17.33 11.38
CA GLU A 24 1.14 -17.03 9.97
C GLU A 24 0.15 -17.72 9.03
N ARG A 25 -0.15 -19.02 9.23
CA ARG A 25 -1.19 -19.71 8.46
C ARG A 25 -2.59 -19.10 8.63
N THR A 26 -2.85 -18.47 9.79
CA THR A 26 -4.11 -17.75 10.02
C THR A 26 -4.14 -16.44 9.24
N ILE A 27 -3.03 -15.69 9.26
CA ILE A 27 -2.82 -14.49 8.44
C ILE A 27 -3.01 -14.81 6.95
N GLU A 28 -2.33 -15.83 6.44
CA GLU A 28 -2.45 -16.23 5.03
C GLU A 28 -3.91 -16.50 4.64
N ARG A 29 -4.63 -17.23 5.50
CA ARG A 29 -6.05 -17.54 5.27
C ARG A 29 -6.91 -16.27 5.26
N GLU A 30 -6.68 -15.34 6.18
CA GLU A 30 -7.57 -14.19 6.41
C GLU A 30 -7.23 -12.98 5.54
N PHE A 31 -5.96 -12.75 5.23
CA PHE A 31 -5.50 -11.60 4.45
C PHE A 31 -5.35 -11.96 2.97
N PHE A 32 -4.61 -13.02 2.63
CA PHE A 32 -4.25 -13.28 1.22
C PHE A 32 -5.38 -13.81 0.35
N ASN A 33 -6.51 -14.22 0.96
CA ASN A 33 -7.73 -14.53 0.22
C ASN A 33 -8.65 -13.31 0.02
N HIS A 34 -8.29 -12.14 0.56
CA HIS A 34 -9.12 -10.96 0.48
C HIS A 34 -9.33 -10.54 -1.00
N PRO A 35 -10.56 -10.15 -1.41
CA PRO A 35 -10.85 -9.82 -2.80
C PRO A 35 -9.99 -8.70 -3.40
N VAL A 36 -9.50 -7.79 -2.55
CA VAL A 36 -8.62 -6.70 -2.98
C VAL A 36 -7.25 -7.18 -3.49
N ILE A 37 -6.82 -8.35 -3.02
CA ILE A 37 -5.59 -9.03 -3.42
C ILE A 37 -5.90 -9.98 -4.60
N THR A 38 -6.89 -10.85 -4.44
CA THR A 38 -7.11 -11.97 -5.36
C THR A 38 -7.97 -11.64 -6.57
N ASN A 39 -8.79 -10.58 -6.51
CA ASN A 39 -9.78 -10.28 -7.54
C ASN A 39 -10.18 -8.79 -7.60
N ASN A 40 -9.20 -7.90 -7.73
CA ASN A 40 -9.47 -6.49 -7.94
C ASN A 40 -9.99 -6.25 -9.38
N ALA A 41 -11.32 -6.09 -9.51
CA ALA A 41 -11.97 -5.92 -10.81
C ALA A 41 -11.51 -4.66 -11.56
N TYR A 42 -11.15 -3.60 -10.85
CA TYR A 42 -10.73 -2.34 -11.47
C TYR A 42 -9.38 -2.50 -12.17
N THR A 43 -8.36 -2.98 -11.45
CA THR A 43 -7.00 -3.11 -11.99
C THR A 43 -6.92 -4.20 -13.06
N ARG A 44 -7.67 -5.30 -12.91
CA ARG A 44 -7.86 -6.34 -13.93
C ARG A 44 -8.50 -5.84 -15.23
N TRP A 45 -9.41 -4.88 -15.13
CA TRP A 45 -9.96 -4.21 -16.31
C TRP A 45 -8.94 -3.21 -16.88
N PHE A 46 -8.29 -2.44 -16.02
CA PHE A 46 -7.36 -1.39 -16.40
C PHE A 46 -6.16 -1.95 -17.18
N ARG A 47 -5.62 -3.11 -16.77
CA ARG A 47 -4.51 -3.81 -17.46
C ARG A 47 -4.78 -4.17 -18.92
N GLN A 48 -6.05 -4.20 -19.34
CA GLN A 48 -6.44 -4.49 -20.74
C GLN A 48 -6.21 -3.28 -21.67
N GLY A 49 -5.83 -2.12 -21.11
CA GLY A 49 -5.57 -0.89 -21.87
C GLY A 49 -6.84 -0.30 -22.48
N LEU A 50 -7.98 -0.49 -21.81
CA LEU A 50 -9.30 -0.03 -22.26
C LEU A 50 -9.71 1.31 -21.66
N ALA A 51 -8.93 1.84 -20.71
CA ALA A 51 -9.21 3.12 -20.09
C ALA A 51 -9.19 4.27 -21.11
N ASP A 52 -10.17 5.16 -21.01
CA ASP A 52 -10.16 6.44 -21.71
C ASP A 52 -9.44 7.52 -20.88
N GLU A 53 -9.26 8.71 -21.46
CA GLU A 53 -8.55 9.81 -20.80
C GLU A 53 -9.25 10.28 -19.51
N ALA A 54 -10.59 10.28 -19.48
CA ALA A 54 -11.34 10.70 -18.29
C ALA A 54 -11.17 9.70 -17.13
N GLN A 55 -11.10 8.40 -17.44
CA GLN A 55 -10.83 7.34 -16.46
C GLN A 55 -9.39 7.38 -15.94
N VAL A 56 -8.41 7.68 -16.81
CA VAL A 56 -7.02 7.91 -16.36
C VAL A 56 -6.92 9.16 -15.49
N ILE A 57 -7.60 10.26 -15.87
CA ILE A 57 -7.68 11.47 -15.04
C ILE A 57 -8.27 11.14 -13.67
N ASP A 58 -9.39 10.41 -13.61
CA ASP A 58 -10.02 10.02 -12.34
C ASP A 58 -9.07 9.19 -11.47
N LEU A 59 -8.38 8.21 -12.06
CA LEU A 59 -7.36 7.42 -11.36
C LEU A 59 -6.29 8.31 -10.74
N ILE A 60 -5.66 9.19 -11.53
CA ILE A 60 -4.58 10.06 -11.07
C ILE A 60 -5.05 11.05 -10.01
N GLU A 61 -6.26 11.61 -10.16
CA GLU A 61 -6.83 12.51 -9.16
C GLU A 61 -7.02 11.77 -7.83
N GLN A 62 -7.68 10.60 -7.84
CA GLN A 62 -7.95 9.85 -6.61
C GLN A 62 -6.67 9.28 -5.96
N PHE A 63 -5.71 8.78 -6.74
CA PHE A 63 -4.40 8.36 -6.22
C PHE A 63 -3.63 9.53 -5.61
N SER A 64 -3.74 10.74 -6.17
CA SER A 64 -3.06 11.91 -5.61
C SER A 64 -3.60 12.26 -4.23
N VAL A 65 -4.92 12.16 -4.02
CA VAL A 65 -5.54 12.37 -2.69
C VAL A 65 -5.03 11.31 -1.72
N PHE A 66 -5.01 10.04 -2.13
CA PHE A 66 -4.43 8.97 -1.32
C PHE A 66 -2.97 9.27 -0.94
N SER A 67 -2.09 9.43 -1.92
CA SER A 67 -0.66 9.63 -1.70
C SER A 67 -0.36 10.81 -0.78
N ASN A 68 -1.07 11.94 -0.92
CA ASN A 68 -0.81 13.10 -0.08
C ASN A 68 -1.33 12.94 1.37
N HIS A 69 -2.48 12.29 1.57
CA HIS A 69 -3.04 12.09 2.90
C HIS A 69 -2.44 10.89 3.64
N PHE A 70 -1.89 9.92 2.90
CA PHE A 70 -1.15 8.80 3.47
C PHE A 70 0.03 9.27 4.32
N ILE A 71 0.69 10.39 3.97
CA ILE A 71 1.79 10.96 4.77
C ILE A 71 1.36 11.22 6.23
N VAL A 72 0.15 11.73 6.45
CA VAL A 72 -0.36 12.02 7.80
C VAL A 72 -0.67 10.72 8.55
N ILE A 73 -1.26 9.75 7.86
CA ILE A 73 -1.60 8.44 8.40
C ILE A 73 -0.33 7.65 8.74
N GLN A 74 0.70 7.71 7.87
CA GLN A 74 2.01 7.12 8.09
C GLN A 74 2.73 7.75 9.28
N ALA A 75 2.65 9.07 9.44
CA ALA A 75 3.20 9.74 10.61
C ALA A 75 2.50 9.26 11.90
N LYS A 76 1.18 9.06 11.88
CA LYS A 76 0.46 8.45 13.01
C LYS A 76 0.91 7.01 13.29
N ARG A 77 1.08 6.19 12.25
CA ARG A 77 1.59 4.82 12.38
C ARG A 77 2.95 4.76 13.06
N MET A 78 3.85 5.66 12.67
CA MET A 78 5.19 5.79 13.26
C MET A 78 5.09 6.13 14.75
N VAL A 79 4.36 7.18 15.12
CA VAL A 79 4.30 7.62 16.53
C VAL A 79 3.53 6.65 17.44
N ASN A 80 2.60 5.86 16.88
CA ASN A 80 1.77 4.92 17.63
C ASN A 80 2.27 3.46 17.52
N ALA A 81 3.47 3.22 16.98
CA ALA A 81 3.98 1.87 16.81
C ALA A 81 4.09 1.09 18.13
N ALA A 82 3.82 -0.21 18.07
CA ALA A 82 3.86 -1.09 19.25
C ALA A 82 5.30 -1.38 19.75
N THR A 83 6.28 -1.31 18.85
CA THR A 83 7.69 -1.62 19.09
C THR A 83 8.58 -0.54 18.50
N GLU A 84 9.82 -0.44 18.98
CA GLU A 84 10.83 0.48 18.42
C GLU A 84 11.16 0.12 16.95
N GLU A 85 11.16 -1.18 16.62
CA GLU A 85 11.43 -1.61 15.25
C GLU A 85 10.27 -1.26 14.31
N GLY A 86 9.02 -1.44 14.74
CA GLY A 86 7.85 -0.99 13.99
C GLY A 86 7.84 0.53 13.80
N GLU A 87 8.30 1.30 14.79
CA GLU A 87 8.50 2.75 14.67
C GLU A 87 9.55 3.08 13.61
N ARG A 88 10.71 2.40 13.67
CA ARG A 88 11.83 2.58 12.72
C ARG A 88 11.43 2.25 11.29
N GLY A 89 10.75 1.13 11.06
CA GLY A 89 10.24 0.73 9.75
C GLY A 89 9.23 1.76 9.21
N ALA A 90 8.26 2.16 10.05
CA ALA A 90 7.28 3.18 9.68
C ALA A 90 7.91 4.54 9.37
N ARG A 91 9.02 4.89 10.05
CA ARG A 91 9.81 6.10 9.77
C ARG A 91 10.46 6.05 8.39
N PHE A 92 11.01 4.91 7.97
CA PHE A 92 11.62 4.76 6.64
C PHE A 92 10.58 4.90 5.53
N ILE A 93 9.38 4.34 5.70
CA ILE A 93 8.27 4.54 4.76
C ILE A 93 7.91 6.04 4.71
N LEU A 94 7.76 6.71 5.86
CA LEU A 94 7.42 8.13 5.91
C LEU A 94 8.43 9.01 5.18
N THR A 95 9.72 8.83 5.43
CA THR A 95 10.76 9.62 4.77
C THR A 95 10.85 9.32 3.28
N ASN A 96 10.56 8.08 2.86
CA ASN A 96 10.50 7.72 1.46
C ASN A 96 9.40 8.47 0.71
N GLU A 97 8.17 8.46 1.25
CA GLU A 97 7.04 9.22 0.70
C GLU A 97 7.35 10.72 0.55
N LEU A 98 8.15 11.27 1.47
CA LEU A 98 8.59 12.67 1.46
C LEU A 98 9.72 12.98 0.46
N GLY A 99 10.34 11.97 -0.15
CA GLY A 99 11.34 12.12 -1.20
C GLY A 99 12.78 11.78 -0.78
N VAL A 100 12.95 10.94 0.24
CA VAL A 100 14.23 10.27 0.53
C VAL A 100 14.27 8.94 -0.23
N GLY A 101 15.39 8.58 -0.84
CA GLY A 101 15.49 7.27 -1.51
C GLY A 101 15.39 6.10 -0.51
N LEU A 102 14.82 4.98 -0.95
CA LEU A 102 14.79 3.71 -0.21
C LEU A 102 15.85 2.74 -0.76
N ASP A 103 16.46 1.96 0.12
CA ASP A 103 17.18 0.75 -0.26
C ASP A 103 16.19 -0.41 -0.42
N VAL A 104 16.00 -0.90 -1.65
CA VAL A 104 15.00 -1.94 -1.97
C VAL A 104 15.23 -3.28 -1.27
N THR A 105 16.46 -3.56 -0.83
CA THR A 105 16.79 -4.85 -0.19
C THR A 105 16.43 -4.82 1.30
N THR A 106 16.64 -3.66 1.93
CA THR A 106 16.51 -3.50 3.39
C THR A 106 15.31 -2.66 3.80
N GLY A 107 14.63 -2.02 2.85
CA GLY A 107 13.56 -1.06 3.12
C GLY A 107 14.02 0.15 3.95
N SER A 108 15.32 0.46 3.96
CA SER A 108 15.89 1.53 4.78
C SER A 108 16.12 2.81 3.97
N THR A 109 15.87 3.96 4.60
CA THR A 109 16.28 5.28 4.06
C THR A 109 17.57 5.82 4.67
N GLU A 110 18.27 5.01 5.49
CA GLU A 110 19.45 5.47 6.23
C GLU A 110 20.58 5.93 5.30
N GLY A 111 21.20 7.07 5.62
CA GLY A 111 22.27 7.67 4.81
C GLY A 111 21.84 8.19 3.43
N LYS A 112 20.56 8.14 3.06
CA LYS A 112 20.04 8.64 1.78
C LYS A 112 19.70 10.13 1.89
N THR A 113 19.72 10.84 0.75
CA THR A 113 19.50 12.30 0.71
C THR A 113 18.05 12.64 0.40
N PHE A 114 17.50 13.61 1.15
CA PHE A 114 16.20 14.21 0.86
C PHE A 114 16.24 15.08 -0.41
N ALA A 115 15.23 14.94 -1.27
CA ALA A 115 14.96 15.90 -2.32
C ALA A 115 13.46 16.09 -2.51
N THR A 116 12.97 17.32 -2.35
CA THR A 116 11.53 17.63 -2.51
C THR A 116 10.96 17.18 -3.86
N LYS A 117 11.77 17.26 -4.93
CA LYS A 117 11.36 16.80 -6.28
C LYS A 117 11.06 15.30 -6.36
N ASN A 118 11.57 14.52 -5.42
CA ASN A 118 11.36 13.07 -5.33
C ASN A 118 10.15 12.69 -4.47
N ALA A 119 9.51 13.64 -3.77
CA ALA A 119 8.28 13.33 -3.03
C ALA A 119 7.25 12.74 -3.99
N HIS A 120 6.63 11.62 -3.62
CA HIS A 120 5.86 10.79 -4.56
C HIS A 120 4.70 11.55 -5.23
N LEU A 121 4.04 12.45 -4.47
CA LEU A 121 3.00 13.34 -5.01
C LEU A 121 3.46 14.19 -6.21
N ASN A 122 4.75 14.56 -6.26
CA ASN A 122 5.26 15.36 -7.37
C ASN A 122 5.33 14.58 -8.68
N TRP A 123 5.47 13.26 -8.66
CA TRP A 123 5.35 12.43 -9.85
C TRP A 123 3.91 12.37 -10.36
N LEU A 124 2.93 12.26 -9.47
CA LEU A 124 1.50 12.35 -9.84
C LEU A 124 1.15 13.73 -10.40
N ARG A 125 1.74 14.80 -9.88
CA ARG A 125 1.59 16.17 -10.42
C ARG A 125 2.14 16.29 -11.84
N GLN A 126 3.27 15.65 -12.15
CA GLN A 126 3.81 15.64 -13.52
C GLN A 126 2.85 14.93 -14.49
N ILE A 127 2.27 13.80 -14.09
CA ILE A 127 1.24 13.12 -14.89
C ILE A 127 0.03 14.04 -15.08
N GLY A 128 -0.45 14.68 -14.00
CA GLY A 128 -1.59 15.59 -14.04
C GLY A 128 -1.37 16.80 -14.96
N ASP A 129 -0.17 17.40 -14.95
CA ASP A 129 0.18 18.49 -15.86
C ASP A 129 0.03 18.06 -17.33
N MET A 130 0.39 16.81 -17.68
CA MET A 130 0.28 16.25 -19.04
C MET A 130 -1.15 15.87 -19.45
N LEU A 131 -2.04 15.71 -18.46
CA LEU A 131 -3.46 15.40 -18.62
C LEU A 131 -4.35 16.66 -18.49
N GLY A 132 -3.75 17.84 -18.32
CA GLY A 132 -4.50 19.09 -18.14
C GLY A 132 -5.24 19.18 -16.79
N ILE A 133 -4.86 18.39 -15.79
CA ILE A 133 -5.41 18.49 -14.45
C ILE A 133 -4.82 19.73 -13.79
N GLU A 134 -5.68 20.59 -13.25
CA GLU A 134 -5.21 21.76 -12.51
C GLU A 134 -4.39 21.31 -11.29
N ARG A 135 -3.10 21.65 -11.26
CA ARG A 135 -2.15 21.16 -10.25
C ARG A 135 -2.60 21.37 -8.80
N ARG A 136 -3.38 22.42 -8.51
CA ARG A 136 -3.91 22.70 -7.16
C ARG A 136 -4.95 21.69 -6.68
N ARG A 137 -5.52 20.89 -7.58
CA ARG A 137 -6.50 19.83 -7.29
C ARG A 137 -5.84 18.54 -6.81
N LEU A 138 -4.61 18.27 -7.24
CA LEU A 138 -3.92 17.03 -6.94
C LEU A 138 -3.45 17.00 -5.48
N GLY A 139 -3.87 15.96 -4.76
CA GLY A 139 -3.59 15.75 -3.34
C GLY A 139 -4.50 16.51 -2.37
N ARG A 140 -5.56 17.17 -2.87
CA ARG A 140 -6.51 17.90 -2.01
C ARG A 140 -7.57 16.95 -1.45
N TRP A 141 -7.94 17.15 -0.18
CA TRP A 141 -9.03 16.38 0.40
C TRP A 141 -10.33 16.59 -0.37
N GLU A 142 -10.59 17.83 -0.79
CA GLU A 142 -11.82 18.27 -1.43
C GLU A 142 -12.06 17.63 -2.81
N THR A 143 -11.02 17.10 -3.44
CA THR A 143 -11.10 16.42 -4.75
C THR A 143 -11.25 14.91 -4.62
N GLY A 144 -11.16 14.39 -3.39
CA GLY A 144 -11.44 13.00 -3.07
C GLY A 144 -12.92 12.67 -3.24
N ARG A 145 -13.20 11.49 -3.80
CA ARG A 145 -14.54 10.93 -3.83
C ARG A 145 -14.94 10.41 -2.45
N PRO A 146 -16.25 10.23 -2.18
CA PRO A 146 -16.71 9.62 -0.94
C PRO A 146 -16.08 8.26 -0.63
N SER A 147 -15.79 7.44 -1.66
CA SER A 147 -15.07 6.18 -1.50
C SER A 147 -13.61 6.38 -1.05
N THR A 148 -12.92 7.37 -1.63
CA THR A 148 -11.55 7.75 -1.28
C THR A 148 -11.47 8.29 0.14
N HIS A 149 -12.45 9.10 0.56
CA HIS A 149 -12.54 9.57 1.95
C HIS A 149 -12.79 8.44 2.93
N ARG A 150 -13.72 7.51 2.62
CA ARG A 150 -13.97 6.34 3.47
C ARG A 150 -12.74 5.45 3.59
N PHE A 151 -12.03 5.24 2.49
CA PHE A 151 -10.75 4.54 2.47
C PHE A 151 -9.73 5.22 3.39
N LEU A 152 -9.50 6.52 3.23
CA LEU A 152 -8.52 7.26 4.02
C LEU A 152 -8.89 7.31 5.51
N ASN A 153 -10.16 7.50 5.85
CA ASN A 153 -10.62 7.44 7.23
C ASN A 153 -10.44 6.05 7.83
N GLY A 154 -10.74 4.99 7.07
CA GLY A 154 -10.52 3.61 7.51
C GLY A 154 -9.04 3.32 7.76
N LEU A 155 -8.14 3.81 6.89
CA LEU A 155 -6.70 3.74 7.12
C LEU A 155 -6.26 4.54 8.36
N ASP A 156 -6.80 5.73 8.58
CA ASP A 156 -6.50 6.54 9.77
C ASP A 156 -6.93 5.83 11.06
N GLU A 157 -8.10 5.19 11.06
CA GLU A 157 -8.64 4.43 12.19
C GLU A 157 -7.86 3.14 12.49
N THR A 158 -7.23 2.56 11.46
CA THR A 158 -6.53 1.26 11.55
C THR A 158 -5.02 1.42 11.55
N TYR A 159 -4.42 1.73 10.41
CA TYR A 159 -2.99 1.93 10.22
C TYR A 159 -2.46 3.09 11.09
N GLY A 160 -3.24 4.18 11.18
CA GLY A 160 -2.93 5.32 12.04
C GLY A 160 -3.36 5.17 13.51
N SER A 161 -3.87 4.00 13.92
CA SER A 161 -4.48 3.80 15.24
C SER A 161 -3.54 4.13 16.39
N HIS A 162 -4.09 4.66 17.48
CA HIS A 162 -3.37 4.78 18.76
C HIS A 162 -3.09 3.43 19.43
N ASP A 163 -3.80 2.39 19.01
CA ASP A 163 -3.48 1.03 19.40
C ASP A 163 -2.44 0.45 18.46
N GLY A 164 -1.20 0.36 18.92
CA GLY A 164 -0.08 -0.15 18.14
C GLY A 164 -0.30 -1.57 17.60
N MET A 165 -1.08 -2.43 18.28
CA MET A 165 -1.39 -3.77 17.79
C MET A 165 -2.33 -3.75 16.57
N THR A 166 -3.37 -2.91 16.62
CA THR A 166 -4.23 -2.64 15.45
C THR A 166 -3.41 -2.05 14.31
N GLY A 167 -2.53 -1.09 14.61
CA GLY A 167 -1.63 -0.45 13.64
C GLY A 167 -0.67 -1.45 12.98
N ALA A 168 -0.05 -2.35 13.76
CA ALA A 168 0.85 -3.39 13.26
C ALA A 168 0.11 -4.37 12.35
N GLY A 169 -1.08 -4.83 12.74
CA GLY A 169 -1.90 -5.72 11.92
C GLY A 169 -2.36 -5.08 10.61
N ALA A 170 -2.77 -3.81 10.66
CA ALA A 170 -3.07 -3.01 9.49
C ALA A 170 -1.85 -2.88 8.58
N SER A 171 -0.69 -2.53 9.14
CA SER A 171 0.57 -2.40 8.40
C SER A 171 0.91 -3.68 7.66
N PHE A 172 0.91 -4.79 8.38
CA PHE A 172 1.20 -6.11 7.81
C PHE A 172 0.31 -6.41 6.59
N ALA A 173 -1.01 -6.16 6.73
CA ALA A 173 -1.96 -6.45 5.68
C ALA A 173 -1.79 -5.55 4.45
N ILE A 174 -1.52 -4.24 4.64
CA ILE A 174 -1.33 -3.29 3.55
C ILE A 174 -0.03 -3.58 2.79
N GLU A 175 1.09 -3.73 3.50
CA GLU A 175 2.39 -3.93 2.84
C GLU A 175 2.42 -5.26 2.08
N ASN A 176 1.81 -6.33 2.63
CA ASN A 176 1.72 -7.59 1.89
C ASN A 176 0.68 -7.56 0.75
N TRP A 177 -0.39 -6.77 0.84
CA TRP A 177 -1.24 -6.51 -0.33
C TRP A 177 -0.44 -5.82 -1.43
N ALA A 178 0.36 -4.83 -1.06
CA ALA A 178 1.13 -4.06 -2.02
C ALA A 178 2.23 -4.89 -2.70
N ALA A 179 2.91 -5.73 -1.91
CA ALA A 179 3.96 -6.64 -2.35
C ALA A 179 3.46 -7.96 -2.95
N PHE A 180 2.14 -8.20 -2.99
CA PHE A 180 1.58 -9.51 -3.34
C PHE A 180 2.12 -10.03 -4.69
N GLY A 181 2.66 -11.24 -4.67
CA GLY A 181 3.08 -11.95 -5.88
C GLY A 181 4.42 -11.50 -6.48
N ILE A 182 5.06 -10.42 -5.99
CA ILE A 182 6.36 -9.95 -6.52
C ILE A 182 7.41 -11.07 -6.45
N GLY A 183 8.12 -11.30 -7.56
CA GLY A 183 9.12 -12.37 -7.66
C GLY A 183 8.55 -13.79 -7.78
N SER A 184 7.23 -13.95 -7.91
CA SER A 184 6.55 -15.24 -8.03
C SER A 184 5.74 -15.34 -9.34
N GLU A 185 5.16 -16.51 -9.61
CA GLU A 185 4.26 -16.71 -10.75
C GLU A 185 3.01 -15.82 -10.70
N ALA A 186 2.63 -15.30 -9.53
CA ALA A 186 1.50 -14.40 -9.35
C ALA A 186 1.83 -12.91 -9.60
N GLU A 187 3.10 -12.55 -9.87
CA GLU A 187 3.51 -11.17 -10.11
C GLU A 187 2.69 -10.42 -11.19
N PRO A 188 2.29 -11.05 -12.31
CA PRO A 188 1.46 -10.38 -13.32
C PRO A 188 0.08 -9.93 -12.80
N ASP A 189 -0.40 -10.55 -11.72
CA ASP A 189 -1.67 -10.21 -11.06
C ASP A 189 -1.48 -9.22 -9.90
N ASN A 190 -0.25 -8.76 -9.62
CA ASN A 190 -0.01 -7.66 -8.68
C ASN A 190 -0.64 -6.35 -9.21
N PHE A 191 -1.34 -5.63 -8.33
CA PHE A 191 -2.12 -4.46 -8.75
C PHE A 191 -1.24 -3.33 -9.34
N TRP A 192 0.00 -3.14 -8.87
CA TRP A 192 0.92 -2.18 -9.49
C TRP A 192 1.27 -2.61 -10.90
N LYS A 193 1.55 -3.90 -11.10
CA LYS A 193 1.87 -4.45 -12.43
C LYS A 193 0.69 -4.29 -13.40
N GLU A 194 -0.52 -4.51 -12.92
CA GLU A 194 -1.76 -4.29 -13.68
C GLU A 194 -1.94 -2.81 -14.08
N LEU A 195 -1.66 -1.87 -13.17
CA LEU A 195 -1.70 -0.44 -13.44
C LEU A 195 -0.63 -0.01 -14.45
N ILE A 196 0.62 -0.47 -14.29
CA ILE A 196 1.73 -0.19 -15.20
C ILE A 196 1.37 -0.66 -16.61
N THR A 197 0.94 -1.92 -16.74
CA THR A 197 0.54 -2.52 -18.03
C THR A 197 -0.58 -1.71 -18.69
N GLY A 198 -1.60 -1.30 -17.91
CA GLY A 198 -2.70 -0.49 -18.43
C GLY A 198 -2.26 0.90 -18.91
N LEU A 199 -1.34 1.56 -18.18
CA LEU A 199 -0.79 2.86 -18.56
C LEU A 199 0.15 2.78 -19.76
N GLU A 200 0.94 1.71 -19.90
CA GLU A 200 1.75 1.45 -21.10
C GLU A 200 0.85 1.35 -22.34
N LEU A 201 -0.20 0.55 -22.28
CA LEU A 201 -1.17 0.43 -23.38
C LEU A 201 -1.93 1.73 -23.65
N PHE A 202 -2.27 2.50 -22.61
CA PHE A 202 -2.86 3.83 -22.77
C PHE A 202 -1.90 4.78 -23.49
N ASN A 203 -0.64 4.80 -23.09
CA ASN A 203 0.40 5.59 -23.73
C ASN A 203 0.54 5.25 -25.21
N GLU A 204 0.65 3.97 -25.56
CA GLU A 204 0.73 3.53 -26.96
C GLU A 204 -0.52 3.97 -27.75
N ARG A 205 -1.70 3.59 -27.28
CA ARG A 205 -2.95 3.69 -28.06
C ARG A 205 -3.51 5.10 -28.13
N ARG A 206 -3.38 5.89 -27.07
CA ARG A 206 -4.08 7.18 -26.90
C ARG A 206 -3.13 8.38 -26.88
N ARG A 207 -1.85 8.19 -26.56
CA ARG A 207 -0.87 9.28 -26.51
C ARG A 207 0.03 9.26 -27.74
N ILE A 208 0.88 8.25 -27.86
CA ILE A 208 1.91 8.12 -28.90
C ILE A 208 1.27 8.07 -30.29
N ASN A 209 0.24 7.24 -30.49
CA ASN A 209 -0.49 7.17 -31.77
C ASN A 209 -1.15 8.50 -32.17
N ASN A 210 -1.39 9.41 -31.21
CA ASN A 210 -1.94 10.74 -31.44
C ASN A 210 -0.87 11.85 -31.42
N GLY A 211 0.41 11.50 -31.48
CA GLY A 211 1.53 12.46 -31.50
C GLY A 211 1.79 13.15 -30.15
N LEU A 212 1.24 12.63 -29.05
CA LEU A 212 1.45 13.16 -27.70
C LEU A 212 2.56 12.38 -26.98
N PRO A 213 3.34 13.03 -26.10
CA PRO A 213 4.32 12.34 -25.27
C PRO A 213 3.64 11.36 -24.30
N PRO A 214 4.25 10.19 -24.03
CA PRO A 214 3.72 9.23 -23.07
C PRO A 214 3.72 9.82 -21.65
N LEU A 215 2.73 9.44 -20.84
CA LEU A 215 2.71 9.74 -19.42
C LEU A 215 3.87 9.03 -18.72
N PRO A 216 4.56 9.68 -17.77
CA PRO A 216 5.63 9.06 -17.02
C PRO A 216 5.07 7.97 -16.09
N LEU A 217 5.77 6.84 -16.01
CA LEU A 217 5.38 5.69 -15.19
C LEU A 217 6.15 5.58 -13.87
N ALA A 218 7.10 6.49 -13.64
CA ALA A 218 8.04 6.44 -12.52
C ALA A 218 7.37 6.27 -11.15
N PHE A 219 6.21 6.91 -10.93
CA PHE A 219 5.44 6.71 -9.69
C PHE A 219 5.09 5.23 -9.48
N PHE A 220 4.46 4.60 -10.46
CA PHE A 220 3.97 3.23 -10.34
C PHE A 220 5.11 2.21 -10.35
N GLN A 221 6.13 2.43 -11.20
CA GLN A 221 7.31 1.57 -11.28
C GLN A 221 8.11 1.60 -9.98
N TYR A 222 8.33 2.79 -9.42
CA TYR A 222 9.06 2.93 -8.17
C TYR A 222 8.36 2.20 -7.02
N HIS A 223 7.03 2.38 -6.86
CA HIS A 223 6.29 1.67 -5.81
C HIS A 223 6.39 0.16 -5.99
N PHE A 224 6.15 -0.36 -7.20
CA PHE A 224 6.31 -1.79 -7.49
C PHE A 224 7.70 -2.34 -7.11
N GLU A 225 8.77 -1.60 -7.40
CA GLU A 225 10.14 -2.02 -7.07
C GLU A 225 10.40 -2.05 -5.55
N ILE A 226 9.91 -1.05 -4.81
CA ILE A 226 10.18 -0.92 -3.37
C ILE A 226 9.30 -1.81 -2.48
N GLU A 227 8.10 -2.20 -2.92
CA GLU A 227 7.15 -2.90 -2.03
C GLU A 227 7.68 -4.23 -1.53
N SER A 228 8.58 -4.90 -2.28
CA SER A 228 9.24 -6.12 -1.79
C SER A 228 10.03 -5.89 -0.49
N GLY A 229 10.67 -4.71 -0.35
CA GLY A 229 11.37 -4.31 0.87
C GLY A 229 10.40 -3.96 2.01
N HIS A 230 9.28 -3.29 1.72
CA HIS A 230 8.24 -3.01 2.72
C HIS A 230 7.60 -4.30 3.25
N GLY A 231 7.29 -5.24 2.35
CA GLY A 231 6.79 -6.56 2.70
C GLY A 231 7.73 -7.31 3.64
N ALA A 232 9.03 -7.34 3.34
CA ALA A 232 10.02 -7.99 4.22
C ALA A 232 10.06 -7.37 5.64
N ASN A 233 9.99 -6.04 5.74
CA ASN A 233 10.03 -5.35 7.03
C ASN A 233 8.88 -5.73 7.96
N VAL A 234 7.65 -5.89 7.43
CA VAL A 234 6.49 -6.24 8.27
C VAL A 234 6.51 -7.69 8.74
N TRP A 235 7.21 -8.60 8.05
CA TRP A 235 7.43 -9.97 8.54
C TRP A 235 8.39 -9.98 9.73
N HIS A 236 9.49 -9.24 9.67
CA HIS A 236 10.37 -9.08 10.83
C HIS A 236 9.64 -8.40 12.00
N GLU A 237 8.85 -7.35 11.74
CA GLU A 237 8.02 -6.71 12.78
C GLU A 237 7.03 -7.71 13.42
N LEU A 238 6.42 -8.59 12.62
CA LEU A 238 5.51 -9.62 13.14
C LEU A 238 6.24 -10.57 14.09
N GLU A 239 7.42 -11.06 13.74
CA GLU A 239 8.21 -11.96 14.59
C GLU A 239 8.49 -11.34 15.97
N GLU A 240 8.90 -10.07 15.98
CA GLU A 240 9.16 -9.33 17.22
C GLU A 240 7.88 -9.06 18.01
N THR A 241 6.86 -8.52 17.36
CA THR A 241 5.60 -8.14 18.00
C THR A 241 4.88 -9.38 18.57
N PHE A 242 4.97 -10.53 17.90
CA PHE A 242 4.43 -11.81 18.37
C PHE A 242 5.15 -12.33 19.62
N GLY A 243 6.44 -12.02 19.76
CA GLY A 243 7.25 -12.39 20.93
C GLY A 243 6.94 -11.58 22.19
N GLU A 244 6.29 -10.43 22.06
CA GLU A 244 5.96 -9.56 23.18
C GLU A 244 4.86 -10.15 24.09
N PRO A 245 4.97 -10.06 25.43
CA PRO A 245 3.97 -10.61 26.36
C PRO A 245 2.55 -10.03 26.18
N GLY A 246 2.45 -8.86 25.56
CA GLY A 246 1.20 -8.15 25.27
C GLY A 246 0.60 -8.44 23.89
N PHE A 247 1.13 -9.41 23.14
CA PHE A 247 0.63 -9.72 21.81
C PHE A 247 -0.86 -10.10 21.82
N ASP A 248 -1.66 -9.39 21.02
CA ASP A 248 -3.09 -9.66 20.85
C ASP A 248 -3.38 -10.00 19.39
N ALA A 249 -3.39 -11.30 19.11
CA ALA A 249 -3.70 -11.86 17.80
C ALA A 249 -5.05 -11.39 17.24
N GLY A 250 -6.06 -11.21 18.11
CA GLY A 250 -7.39 -10.80 17.69
C GLY A 250 -7.40 -9.36 17.20
N ARG A 251 -6.74 -8.45 17.93
CA ARG A 251 -6.60 -7.04 17.53
C ARG A 251 -5.75 -6.88 16.28
N PHE A 252 -4.66 -7.64 16.17
CA PHE A 252 -3.82 -7.66 14.97
C PHE A 252 -4.62 -8.05 13.73
N LEU A 253 -5.30 -9.21 13.77
CA LEU A 253 -6.10 -9.70 12.65
C LEU A 253 -7.25 -8.75 12.29
N GLU A 254 -7.92 -8.19 13.30
CA GLU A 254 -9.01 -7.24 13.08
C GLU A 254 -8.53 -5.94 12.42
N GLY A 255 -7.38 -5.41 12.85
CA GLY A 255 -6.75 -4.24 12.21
C GLY A 255 -6.43 -4.49 10.74
N GLY A 256 -5.82 -5.64 10.43
CA GLY A 256 -5.49 -6.03 9.06
C GLY A 256 -6.71 -6.21 8.17
N ARG A 257 -7.76 -6.91 8.64
CA ARG A 257 -9.01 -7.09 7.87
C ARG A 257 -9.66 -5.75 7.54
N LYS A 258 -9.82 -4.87 8.53
CA LYS A 258 -10.41 -3.53 8.32
C LYS A 258 -9.59 -2.66 7.38
N ALA A 259 -8.26 -2.76 7.42
CA ALA A 259 -7.39 -2.06 6.48
C ALA A 259 -7.62 -2.55 5.04
N LEU A 260 -7.67 -3.87 4.82
CA LEU A 260 -7.96 -4.45 3.50
C LEU A 260 -9.36 -4.09 2.99
N ASP A 261 -10.37 -4.08 3.85
CA ASP A 261 -11.73 -3.62 3.52
C ASP A 261 -11.74 -2.14 3.09
N SER A 262 -10.94 -1.31 3.77
CA SER A 262 -10.79 0.11 3.44
C SER A 262 -10.15 0.29 2.06
N ILE A 263 -9.07 -0.44 1.77
CA ILE A 263 -8.43 -0.45 0.44
C ILE A 263 -9.43 -0.92 -0.62
N HIS A 264 -10.19 -1.98 -0.34
CA HIS A 264 -11.19 -2.48 -1.28
C HIS A 264 -12.27 -1.43 -1.57
N THR A 265 -12.67 -0.65 -0.57
CA THR A 265 -13.61 0.47 -0.74
C THR A 265 -13.11 1.51 -1.74
N PHE A 266 -11.80 1.81 -1.75
CA PHE A 266 -11.19 2.71 -2.74
C PHE A 266 -11.37 2.16 -4.16
N TRP A 267 -11.00 0.90 -4.38
CA TRP A 267 -11.09 0.25 -5.69
C TRP A 267 -12.52 0.06 -6.17
N LEU A 268 -13.45 -0.31 -5.30
CA LEU A 268 -14.88 -0.38 -5.61
C LEU A 268 -15.45 0.99 -6.01
N GLY A 269 -14.90 2.07 -5.45
CA GLY A 269 -15.24 3.43 -5.83
C GLY A 269 -14.84 3.77 -7.28
N LEU A 270 -13.60 3.47 -7.65
CA LEU A 270 -13.09 3.64 -9.01
C LEU A 270 -13.83 2.73 -10.01
N GLU A 271 -14.07 1.47 -9.64
CA GLU A 271 -14.84 0.49 -10.40
C GLU A 271 -16.28 0.97 -10.67
N GLY A 272 -16.95 1.45 -9.63
CA GLY A 272 -18.30 1.99 -9.74
C GLY A 272 -18.35 3.24 -10.61
N GLN A 273 -17.33 4.11 -10.53
CA GLN A 273 -17.27 5.31 -11.35
C GLN A 273 -17.01 5.01 -12.82
N ARG A 274 -16.07 4.12 -13.16
CA ARG A 274 -15.77 3.79 -14.57
C ARG A 274 -16.93 3.15 -15.30
N LYS A 275 -17.83 2.48 -14.56
CA LYS A 275 -19.03 1.81 -15.10
C LYS A 275 -20.19 2.77 -15.34
N LYS A 276 -20.11 4.03 -14.88
CA LYS A 276 -21.17 5.00 -15.14
C LYS A 276 -21.16 5.38 -16.63
N PRO A 277 -22.34 5.55 -17.24
CA PRO A 277 -22.43 6.10 -18.58
C PRO A 277 -21.80 7.50 -18.62
N ALA A 278 -21.04 7.81 -19.66
CA ALA A 278 -20.59 9.17 -19.91
C ALA A 278 -21.83 10.08 -20.09
N GLY A 279 -21.98 11.11 -19.25
CA GLY A 279 -23.02 12.13 -19.40
C GLY A 279 -24.04 12.29 -18.26
N ILE A 280 -23.92 11.58 -17.13
CA ILE A 280 -24.68 11.95 -15.92
C ILE A 280 -23.80 12.89 -15.08
N GLU A 281 -23.87 14.17 -15.42
CA GLU A 281 -23.35 15.25 -14.58
C GLU A 281 -23.98 15.15 -13.18
N LYS A 282 -23.14 15.33 -12.17
CA LYS A 282 -23.55 15.40 -10.77
C LYS A 282 -24.55 16.55 -10.62
N THR A 283 -25.76 16.23 -10.17
CA THR A 283 -26.59 17.19 -9.42
C THR A 283 -26.06 17.29 -8.00
#